data_AF-A0A8X7P8C7-F1
#
_entry.id   AF-A0A8X7P8C7-F1
#
_cell.length_a   1.000
_cell.length_b   1.000
_cell.length_c   1.000
_cell.angle_alpha   90.00
_cell.angle_beta   90.00
_cell.angle_gamma   90.00
#
_symmetry.space_group_name_H-M   'P 1'
#
loop_
_entity.id
_entity.type
_entity.pdbx_description
1 polymer ?
#
loop_
_entity_poly.entity_id
_entity_poly.type
_entity_poly.pdbx_seq_one_letter_code
_entity_poly.pdbx_strand_id
1 'polypeptide(L)'
;MENVHGIPRQCHCGSQTIVLTSKTKKNPGRRFFRCGTTSGTGHVFKWVDEANSEELGLLADKQATFELDLIQLKQELIDMKKDISEIVEVLEGIKSKV
;
A
#
# COMPACT_ATOMS: atom_id res chain seq x y z
N MET A 1 -22.08 0.25 -6.17
CA MET A 1 -20.94 -0.34 -6.91
C MET A 1 -19.72 0.39 -6.43
N GLU A 2 -18.87 -0.26 -5.64
CA GLU A 2 -17.67 0.38 -5.09
C GLU A 2 -16.72 0.72 -6.23
N ASN A 3 -16.34 2.00 -6.30
CA ASN A 3 -15.31 2.46 -7.20
C ASN A 3 -13.98 1.90 -6.69
N VAL A 4 -13.43 0.88 -7.37
CA VAL A 4 -12.15 0.29 -6.98
C VAL A 4 -11.07 1.36 -7.16
N HIS A 5 -10.51 1.85 -6.05
CA HIS A 5 -9.39 2.77 -6.05
C HIS A 5 -8.09 2.06 -6.44
N GLY A 6 -7.24 2.71 -7.23
CA GLY A 6 -6.02 2.10 -7.78
C GLY A 6 -6.27 1.16 -8.95
N ILE A 7 -5.40 0.15 -9.12
CA ILE A 7 -5.45 -0.81 -10.23
C ILE A 7 -6.48 -1.91 -9.95
N PRO A 8 -7.56 -2.02 -10.75
CA PRO A 8 -8.55 -3.07 -10.55
C PRO A 8 -8.01 -4.39 -11.08
N ARG A 9 -7.67 -5.34 -10.19
CA ARG A 9 -7.12 -6.66 -10.56
C ARG A 9 -8.21 -7.70 -10.87
N GLN A 10 -9.38 -7.55 -10.27
CA GLN A 10 -10.51 -8.45 -10.42
C GLN A 10 -11.81 -7.64 -10.51
N CYS A 11 -12.75 -8.11 -11.33
CA CYS A 11 -14.11 -7.60 -11.34
C CYS A 11 -14.90 -8.24 -10.20
N HIS A 12 -15.90 -7.54 -9.65
CA HIS A 12 -16.74 -8.09 -8.57
C HIS A 12 -17.48 -9.39 -8.96
N CYS A 13 -17.62 -9.68 -10.26
CA CYS A 13 -18.15 -10.95 -10.77
C CYS A 13 -17.13 -12.12 -10.70
N GLY A 14 -15.99 -11.93 -10.04
CA GLY A 14 -14.92 -12.92 -9.87
C GLY A 14 -13.96 -13.05 -11.05
N SER A 15 -14.26 -12.44 -12.21
CA SER A 15 -13.40 -12.51 -13.39
C SER A 15 -12.19 -11.59 -13.29
N GLN A 16 -11.03 -12.00 -13.80
CA GLN A 16 -9.85 -11.14 -13.90
C GLN A 16 -10.11 -9.94 -14.82
N THR A 17 -9.43 -8.84 -14.55
CA THR A 17 -9.44 -7.69 -15.46
C THR A 17 -8.44 -7.90 -16.60
N ILE A 18 -8.77 -7.35 -17.76
CA ILE A 18 -7.91 -7.32 -18.93
C ILE A 18 -7.66 -5.88 -19.35
N VAL A 19 -6.53 -5.63 -20.02
CA VAL A 19 -6.18 -4.31 -20.54
C VAL A 19 -6.39 -4.28 -22.04
N LEU A 20 -7.15 -3.32 -22.53
CA LEU A 20 -7.36 -3.07 -23.95
C LEU A 20 -6.94 -1.65 -24.32
N THR A 21 -6.75 -1.44 -25.63
CA THR A 21 -6.44 -0.14 -26.23
C THR A 21 -7.68 0.40 -26.92
N SER A 22 -8.09 1.62 -26.58
CA SER A 22 -9.23 2.29 -27.18
C SER A 22 -8.95 2.62 -28.65
N LYS A 23 -9.89 2.22 -29.51
CA LYS A 23 -9.91 2.55 -30.94
C LYS A 23 -10.95 3.65 -31.25
N THR A 24 -11.52 4.27 -30.21
CA THR A 24 -12.53 5.31 -30.38
C THR A 24 -11.90 6.60 -30.90
N LYS A 25 -12.63 7.38 -31.70
CA LYS A 25 -12.16 8.70 -32.17
C LYS A 25 -11.87 9.66 -31.02
N LYS A 26 -12.58 9.53 -29.89
CA LYS A 26 -12.44 10.40 -28.71
C LYS A 26 -11.18 10.10 -27.89
N ASN A 27 -10.80 8.83 -27.77
CA ASN A 27 -9.65 8.41 -26.97
C ASN A 27 -8.77 7.42 -27.76
N PRO A 28 -8.21 7.81 -28.91
CA PRO A 28 -7.42 6.89 -29.72
C PRO A 28 -6.15 6.49 -28.98
N GLY A 29 -5.85 5.19 -28.91
CA GLY A 29 -4.62 4.68 -28.29
C GLY A 29 -4.61 4.65 -26.76
N ARG A 30 -5.56 5.29 -26.08
CA ARG A 30 -5.63 5.28 -24.60
C ARG A 30 -6.01 3.88 -24.10
N ARG A 31 -5.31 3.39 -23.07
CA ARG A 31 -5.51 2.03 -22.52
C ARG A 31 -6.47 2.04 -21.34
N PHE A 32 -7.30 1.02 -21.23
CA PHE A 32 -8.25 0.85 -20.13
C PHE A 32 -8.30 -0.60 -19.63
N PHE A 33 -8.57 -0.75 -18.34
CA PHE A 33 -8.98 -1.99 -17.70
C PHE A 33 -10.47 -2.25 -17.94
N ARG A 34 -10.84 -3.51 -18.20
CA ARG A 34 -12.23 -3.97 -18.13
C ARG A 34 -12.34 -5.38 -17.56
N CYS A 35 -13.55 -5.79 -17.19
CA CYS A 35 -13.84 -7.20 -16.92
C CYS A 35 -13.49 -8.08 -18.13
N GLY A 36 -12.80 -9.21 -17.87
CA GLY A 36 -12.40 -10.18 -18.89
C GLY A 36 -13.56 -10.94 -19.52
N THR A 37 -14.68 -11.07 -18.83
CA THR A 37 -15.83 -11.89 -19.27
C THR A 37 -16.88 -11.07 -20.00
N THR A 38 -17.20 -9.87 -19.51
CA THR A 38 -18.29 -9.05 -20.08
C THR A 38 -17.99 -7.56 -19.93
N SER A 39 -18.77 -6.72 -20.60
CA SER A 39 -18.70 -5.26 -20.51
C SER A 39 -20.10 -4.72 -20.32
N GLY A 40 -20.24 -3.64 -19.55
CA GLY A 40 -21.52 -2.98 -19.34
C GLY A 40 -21.70 -2.50 -17.91
N THR A 41 -22.92 -2.09 -17.60
CA THR A 41 -23.31 -1.62 -16.27
C THR A 41 -23.00 -2.67 -15.23
N GLY A 42 -22.30 -2.27 -14.17
CA GLY A 42 -21.88 -3.21 -13.14
C GLY A 42 -20.77 -4.13 -13.59
N HIS A 43 -19.84 -3.70 -14.43
CA HIS A 43 -18.56 -4.37 -14.57
C HIS A 43 -17.43 -3.34 -14.57
N VAL A 44 -16.23 -3.79 -14.20
CA VAL A 44 -15.06 -2.91 -14.16
C VAL A 44 -14.84 -2.28 -15.53
N PHE A 45 -14.68 -0.95 -15.51
CA PHE A 45 -14.09 -0.14 -16.57
C PHE A 45 -13.28 0.96 -15.89
N LYS A 46 -12.00 1.10 -16.21
CA LYS A 46 -11.16 2.18 -15.68
C LYS A 46 -10.00 2.49 -16.60
N TRP A 47 -9.64 3.76 -16.76
CA TRP A 47 -8.47 4.11 -17.57
C TRP A 47 -7.17 3.75 -16.84
N VAL A 48 -6.16 3.31 -17.60
CA VAL A 48 -4.89 2.84 -17.03
C VAL A 48 -4.11 3.95 -16.35
N ASP A 49 -4.09 5.15 -16.94
CA ASP A 49 -3.44 6.33 -16.38
C ASP A 49 -4.09 6.80 -15.06
N GLU A 50 -5.42 6.82 -14.99
CA GLU A 50 -6.17 7.12 -13.76
C GLU A 50 -5.89 6.08 -12.68
N ALA A 51 -6.01 4.79 -13.01
CA ALA A 51 -5.73 3.70 -12.08
C ALA A 51 -4.28 3.73 -11.55
N ASN A 52 -3.30 4.02 -12.41
CA ASN A 52 -1.90 4.12 -12.01
C ASN A 52 -1.64 5.34 -11.11
N SER A 53 -2.30 6.47 -11.39
CA SER A 53 -2.15 7.69 -10.60
C SER A 53 -2.71 7.47 -9.18
N GLU A 54 -3.86 6.82 -9.08
CA GLU A 54 -4.43 6.44 -7.79
C GLU A 54 -3.57 5.40 -7.05
N GLU A 55 -3.05 4.38 -7.74
CA GLU A 55 -2.17 3.38 -7.14
C GLU A 55 -0.89 4.03 -6.59
N LEU A 56 -0.33 5.01 -7.31
CA LEU A 56 0.84 5.77 -6.86
C LEU A 56 0.52 6.58 -5.59
N GLY A 57 -0.66 7.20 -5.51
CA GLY A 57 -1.12 7.87 -4.30
C GLY A 57 -1.20 6.93 -3.11
N LEU A 58 -1.83 5.76 -3.30
CA LEU A 58 -1.93 4.74 -2.24
C LEU A 58 -0.55 4.22 -1.79
N LEU A 59 0.40 4.10 -2.71
CA LEU A 59 1.78 3.71 -2.38
C LEU A 59 2.50 4.82 -1.60
N ALA A 60 2.31 6.08 -1.96
CA ALA A 60 2.87 7.21 -1.23
C ALA A 60 2.33 7.30 0.21
N ASP A 61 1.02 7.09 0.40
CA ASP A 61 0.40 7.08 1.73
C ASP A 61 0.93 5.94 2.61
N LYS A 62 1.08 4.75 2.03
CA LYS A 62 1.70 3.61 2.72
C LYS A 62 3.16 3.87 3.04
N GLN A 63 3.91 4.49 2.13
CA GLN A 63 5.29 4.86 2.37
C GLN A 63 5.40 5.83 3.55
N ALA A 64 4.57 6.87 3.59
CA ALA A 64 4.54 7.82 4.71
C ALA A 64 4.22 7.13 6.05
N THR A 65 3.29 6.16 6.04
CA THR A 65 2.96 5.37 7.23
C THR A 65 4.16 4.55 7.70
N PHE A 66 4.85 3.86 6.79
CA PHE A 66 6.04 3.09 7.14
C PHE A 66 7.20 3.97 7.63
N GLU A 67 7.34 5.18 7.09
CA GLU A 67 8.34 6.14 7.58
C GLU A 67 8.05 6.54 9.04
N LEU A 68 6.79 6.76 9.40
CA LEU A 68 6.37 7.03 10.79
C LEU A 68 6.60 5.81 11.70
N ASP A 69 6.21 4.63 11.26
CA ASP A 69 6.42 3.38 12.01
C ASP A 69 7.92 3.13 12.26
N LEU A 70 8.77 3.41 11.27
CA LEU A 70 10.22 3.29 11.43
C LEU A 70 10.80 4.29 12.43
N ILE A 71 10.27 5.51 12.49
CA ILE A 71 10.67 6.51 13.49
C ILE A 71 10.28 6.02 14.88
N GLN A 72 9.04 5.54 15.03
CA GLN A 72 8.53 4.99 16.29
C GLN A 72 9.37 3.80 16.77
N LEU A 73 9.62 2.82 15.89
CA LEU A 73 10.46 1.65 16.22
C LEU A 73 11.89 2.04 16.62
N LYS A 74 12.47 3.05 15.96
CA LYS A 74 13.80 3.56 16.35
C LYS A 74 13.77 4.17 17.75
N GLN A 75 12.71 4.88 18.10
CA GLN A 75 12.56 5.46 19.43
C GLN A 75 12.43 4.36 20.49
N GLU A 76 11.58 3.36 20.25
CA GLU A 76 11.42 2.22 21.16
C GLU A 76 12.71 1.43 21.36
N LEU A 77 13.54 1.28 20.32
CA LEU A 77 14.86 0.66 20.44
C LEU A 77 15.83 1.49 21.29
N ILE A 78 15.76 2.82 21.20
CA ILE A 78 16.58 3.72 22.04
C ILE A 78 16.17 3.59 23.51
N ASP A 79 14.87 3.59 23.77
CA ASP A 79 14.33 3.47 25.13
C ASP A 79 14.67 2.10 25.72
N MET A 80 14.48 1.02 24.96
CA MET A 80 14.87 -0.33 25.39
C MET A 80 16.38 -0.44 25.67
N LYS A 81 17.22 0.21 24.86
CA LYS A 81 18.67 0.24 25.09
C LYS A 81 19.02 0.96 26.40
N LYS A 82 18.30 2.03 26.71
CA LYS A 82 18.45 2.77 27.97
C LYS A 82 18.06 1.89 29.16
N ASP A 83 16.89 1.26 29.10
CA ASP A 83 16.41 0.35 30.14
C ASP A 83 17.40 -0.80 30.40
N ILE A 84 17.95 -1.40 29.33
CA ILE A 84 19.00 -2.43 29.44
C ILE A 84 20.25 -1.89 30.14
N SER A 85 20.67 -0.66 29.83
CA SER A 85 21.86 -0.06 30.44
C SER A 85 21.66 0.15 31.95
N GLU A 86 20.48 0.65 32.35
CA GLU A 86 20.13 0.83 33.76
C GLU A 86 20.06 -0.51 34.51
N ILE A 87 19.50 -1.56 33.88
CA ILE A 87 19.47 -2.91 34.46
C ILE A 87 20.88 -3.44 34.70
N VAL A 88 21.79 -3.26 33.73
CA VAL A 88 23.19 -3.68 33.85
C VAL A 88 23.88 -2.97 35.02
N GLU A 89 23.71 -1.65 35.15
CA GLU A 89 24.27 -0.88 36.27
C GLU A 89 23.78 -1.38 37.65
N VAL A 90 22.49 -1.68 37.76
CA VAL A 90 21.91 -2.25 38.99
C VAL A 90 22.52 -3.62 39.30
N LEU A 91 22.67 -4.50 38.30
CA LEU A 91 23.27 -5.82 38.48
C LEU A 91 24.74 -5.75 38.94
N GLU A 92 25.52 -4.83 38.38
CA GLU A 92 26.91 -4.58 38.81
C GLU A 92 26.96 -4.06 40.25
N GLY A 93 26.04 -3.16 40.61
CA GLY A 93 25.90 -2.65 41.98
C GLY A 93 25.53 -3.73 43.00
N ILE A 94 24.73 -4.73 42.61
CA ILE A 94 24.42 -5.88 43.47
C ILE A 94 25.64 -6.80 43.60
N LYS A 95 26.32 -7.11 42.50
CA LYS A 95 27.51 -7.98 42.49
C LYS A 95 28.63 -7.46 43.38
N SER A 96 28.83 -6.14 43.44
CA SER A 96 29.86 -5.52 44.29
C SER A 96 29.58 -5.57 45.81
N LYS A 97 28.35 -5.91 46.21
CA LYS A 97 27.92 -6.00 47.62
C LYS A 97 27.91 -7.42 48.18
N VAL A 98 28.22 -8.42 47.35
CA VAL A 98 28.27 -9.85 47.71
C VAL A 98 29.72 -10.30 47.88
#